data_AF-Q0AT72-F1
#
_entry.id   AF-Q0AT72-F1
#
_cell.length_a   1.000
_cell.length_b   1.000
_cell.length_c   1.000
_cell.angle_alpha   90.00
_cell.angle_beta   90.00
_cell.angle_gamma   90.00
#
_symmetry.space_group_name_H-M   'P 1'
#
loop_
_entity.id
_entity.type
_entity.pdbx_description
1 polymer ?
#
loop_
_entity_poly.entity_id
_entity_poly.type
_entity_poly.pdbx_seq_one_letter_code
_entity_poly.pdbx_strand_id
1 'polypeptide(L)'
;MRYEVLAYAGAALIFFSPLPWGRGAKLFLFVGVTAAYLVVRSFWPDAPAMIESGLRLASAFTLGMLVHVWREKIPVLPWPTLIVLPVWIALGSHPLAEVFLNLTLASILFAVAFAGLGRWPTGARLPDWSYGIYIWHYPVMQVVLYWYPAADPLEVAIYSIPVTLLISAASWSWIEKPSLAGKAGLGRWLELAFKGMRPSP
;
A
#
# COMPACT_ATOMS: atom_id res chain seq x y z
N MET A 1 -6.75 -13.03 0.06
CA MET A 1 -7.95 -13.70 -0.49
C MET A 1 -9.29 -13.10 -0.03
N ARG A 2 -9.88 -13.46 1.13
CA ARG A 2 -11.25 -12.97 1.49
C ARG A 2 -11.36 -11.44 1.60
N TYR A 3 -10.36 -10.79 2.19
CA TYR A 3 -10.29 -9.33 2.33
C TYR A 3 -10.07 -8.59 1.01
N GLU A 4 -9.30 -9.17 0.08
CA GLU A 4 -9.05 -8.58 -1.24
C GLU A 4 -10.32 -8.50 -2.08
N VAL A 5 -11.10 -9.58 -2.13
CA VAL A 5 -12.35 -9.61 -2.92
C VAL A 5 -13.31 -8.53 -2.43
N LEU A 6 -13.44 -8.37 -1.10
CA LEU A 6 -14.27 -7.33 -0.50
C LEU A 6 -13.73 -5.92 -0.79
N ALA A 7 -12.40 -5.73 -0.75
CA ALA A 7 -11.78 -4.45 -1.09
C ALA A 7 -12.00 -4.08 -2.56
N TYR A 8 -11.83 -5.04 -3.49
CA TYR A 8 -12.08 -4.81 -4.92
C TYR A 8 -13.56 -4.56 -5.21
N ALA A 9 -14.46 -5.30 -4.57
CA ALA A 9 -15.90 -5.06 -4.68
C ALA A 9 -16.28 -3.67 -4.14
N GLY A 10 -15.75 -3.28 -2.97
CA GLY A 10 -15.96 -1.96 -2.39
C GLY A 10 -15.41 -0.83 -3.28
N ALA A 11 -14.21 -1.00 -3.83
CA ALA A 11 -13.62 -0.05 -4.78
C ALA A 11 -14.46 0.07 -6.07
N ALA A 12 -14.97 -1.04 -6.59
CA ALA A 12 -15.86 -1.03 -7.75
C ALA A 12 -17.17 -0.30 -7.46
N LEU A 13 -17.80 -0.55 -6.30
CA LEU A 13 -19.02 0.14 -5.89
C LEU A 13 -18.80 1.66 -5.74
N ILE A 14 -17.68 2.05 -5.14
CA ILE A 14 -17.26 3.46 -5.05
C ILE A 14 -17.09 4.06 -6.45
N PHE A 15 -16.35 3.37 -7.34
CA PHE A 15 -16.04 3.84 -8.68
C PHE A 15 -17.29 4.00 -9.56
N PHE A 16 -18.23 3.05 -9.50
CA PHE A 16 -19.48 3.08 -10.27
C PHE A 16 -20.60 3.86 -9.57
N SER A 17 -20.38 4.40 -8.38
CA SER A 17 -21.40 5.19 -7.71
C SER A 17 -21.67 6.51 -8.45
N PRO A 18 -22.93 6.96 -8.51
CA PRO A 18 -23.30 8.21 -9.17
C PRO A 18 -22.90 9.46 -8.36
N LEU A 19 -22.15 9.29 -7.25
CA LEU A 19 -21.78 10.37 -6.35
C LEU A 19 -20.77 11.31 -7.02
N PRO A 20 -20.92 12.65 -6.88
CA PRO A 20 -19.88 13.57 -7.29
C PRO A 20 -18.68 13.42 -6.35
N TRP A 21 -17.64 12.71 -6.78
CA TRP A 21 -16.40 12.46 -6.05
C TRP A 21 -15.49 13.71 -5.92
N GLY A 22 -16.07 14.82 -5.48
CA GLY A 22 -15.38 16.07 -5.17
C GLY A 22 -14.59 16.01 -3.86
N ARG A 23 -13.97 17.14 -3.50
CA ARG A 23 -13.15 17.25 -2.28
C ARG A 23 -13.94 16.96 -1.00
N GLY A 24 -15.17 17.48 -0.92
CA GLY A 24 -16.06 17.27 0.23
C GLY A 24 -16.53 15.82 0.39
N ALA A 25 -16.87 15.14 -0.70
CA ALA A 25 -17.31 13.74 -0.67
C ALA A 25 -16.20 12.81 -0.12
N LYS A 26 -14.95 13.03 -0.53
CA LYS A 26 -13.81 12.25 -0.03
C LYS A 26 -13.55 12.54 1.45
N LEU A 27 -13.65 13.81 1.88
CA LEU A 27 -13.54 14.19 3.29
C LEU A 27 -14.58 13.49 4.14
N PHE A 28 -15.84 13.54 3.70
CA PHE A 28 -16.94 12.90 4.40
C PHE A 28 -16.74 11.39 4.48
N LEU A 29 -16.27 10.76 3.39
CA LEU A 29 -15.95 9.33 3.39
C LEU A 29 -14.84 8.99 4.40
N PHE A 30 -13.74 9.74 4.42
CA PHE A 30 -12.66 9.55 5.38
C PHE A 30 -13.16 9.70 6.82
N VAL A 31 -13.81 10.83 7.14
CA VAL A 31 -14.33 11.10 8.49
C VAL A 31 -15.34 10.03 8.90
N GLY A 32 -16.24 9.62 8.01
CA GLY A 32 -17.24 8.59 8.28
C GLY A 32 -16.62 7.22 8.54
N VAL A 33 -15.67 6.80 7.72
CA VAL A 33 -14.98 5.50 7.88
C VAL A 33 -14.10 5.50 9.14
N THR A 34 -13.36 6.58 9.40
CA THR A 34 -12.55 6.70 10.63
C THR A 34 -13.43 6.75 11.88
N ALA A 35 -14.55 7.48 11.85
CA ALA A 35 -15.50 7.50 12.96
C ALA A 35 -16.12 6.12 13.20
N ALA A 36 -16.53 5.41 12.14
CA ALA A 36 -17.05 4.06 12.23
C ALA A 36 -16.01 3.09 12.83
N TYR A 37 -14.75 3.19 12.40
CA TYR A 37 -13.64 2.43 13.00
C TYR A 37 -13.53 2.70 14.51
N LEU A 38 -13.50 3.98 14.92
CA LEU A 38 -13.38 4.37 16.32
C LEU A 38 -14.58 3.92 17.16
N VAL A 39 -15.80 3.99 16.62
CA VAL A 39 -17.01 3.50 17.29
C VAL A 39 -16.93 2.00 17.50
N VAL A 40 -16.61 1.23 16.45
CA VAL A 40 -16.46 -0.23 16.56
C VAL A 40 -15.38 -0.58 17.58
N ARG A 41 -14.20 0.04 17.49
CA ARG A 41 -13.08 -0.22 18.40
C ARG A 41 -13.38 0.12 19.87
N SER A 42 -14.19 1.15 20.12
CA SER A 42 -14.46 1.64 21.48
C SER A 42 -15.66 0.98 22.13
N PHE A 43 -16.70 0.64 21.35
CA PHE A 43 -17.98 0.19 21.88
C PHE A 43 -18.32 -1.26 21.53
N TRP A 44 -17.58 -1.90 20.61
CA TRP A 44 -17.82 -3.28 20.21
C TRP A 44 -16.51 -4.08 20.19
N PRO A 45 -15.93 -4.40 21.36
CA PRO A 45 -14.64 -5.08 21.46
C PRO A 45 -14.64 -6.48 20.81
N ASP A 46 -15.79 -7.17 20.81
CA ASP A 46 -15.96 -8.49 20.18
C ASP A 46 -16.48 -8.42 18.73
N ALA A 47 -16.28 -7.27 18.06
CA ALA A 47 -16.68 -7.13 16.68
C ALA A 47 -15.97 -8.18 15.81
N PRO A 48 -16.65 -8.74 14.79
CA PRO A 48 -16.00 -9.65 13.85
C PRO A 48 -14.74 -9.00 13.27
N ALA A 49 -13.61 -9.72 13.30
CA ALA A 49 -12.32 -9.22 12.82
C ALA A 49 -12.39 -8.64 11.38
N MET A 50 -13.33 -9.14 10.58
CA MET A 50 -13.60 -8.65 9.23
C MET A 50 -14.05 -7.17 9.21
N ILE A 51 -14.92 -6.79 10.14
CA ILE A 51 -15.48 -5.44 10.23
C ILE A 51 -14.42 -4.47 10.77
N GLU A 52 -13.78 -4.81 11.88
CA GLU A 52 -12.74 -3.98 12.49
C GLU A 52 -11.55 -3.78 11.53
N SER A 53 -11.03 -4.87 10.96
CA SER A 53 -9.91 -4.79 10.00
C SER A 53 -10.31 -4.08 8.71
N GLY A 54 -11.53 -4.32 8.21
CA GLY A 54 -12.05 -3.65 7.03
C GLY A 54 -12.12 -2.13 7.20
N LEU A 55 -12.70 -1.66 8.30
CA LEU A 55 -12.79 -0.23 8.63
C LEU A 55 -11.41 0.39 8.88
N ARG A 56 -10.52 -0.34 9.57
CA ARG A 56 -9.13 0.09 9.80
C ARG A 56 -8.39 0.32 8.48
N LEU A 57 -8.45 -0.64 7.56
CA LEU A 57 -7.81 -0.55 6.25
C LEU A 57 -8.48 0.50 5.35
N ALA A 58 -9.80 0.61 5.39
CA ALA A 58 -10.53 1.64 4.65
C ALA A 58 -10.21 3.05 5.15
N SER A 59 -9.98 3.24 6.46
CA SER A 59 -9.53 4.50 7.05
C SER A 59 -8.16 4.90 6.49
N ALA A 60 -7.20 3.96 6.45
CA ALA A 60 -5.88 4.20 5.85
C ALA A 60 -5.96 4.50 4.34
N PHE A 61 -6.81 3.78 3.60
CA PHE A 61 -7.01 4.00 2.17
C PHE A 61 -7.61 5.38 1.86
N THR A 62 -8.66 5.77 2.60
CA THR A 62 -9.34 7.06 2.42
C THR A 62 -8.48 8.24 2.86
N LEU A 63 -7.58 8.05 3.84
CA LEU A 63 -6.51 9.02 4.15
C LEU A 63 -5.64 9.29 2.92
N GLY A 64 -5.21 8.24 2.22
CA GLY A 64 -4.47 8.37 0.96
C GLY A 64 -5.24 9.14 -0.11
N MET A 65 -6.56 8.92 -0.23
CA MET A 65 -7.43 9.69 -1.14
C MET A 65 -7.46 11.18 -0.78
N LEU A 66 -7.52 11.53 0.51
CA LEU A 66 -7.46 12.93 0.94
C LEU A 66 -6.14 13.57 0.58
N VAL A 67 -5.03 12.90 0.92
CA VAL A 67 -3.69 13.40 0.58
C VAL A 67 -3.57 13.63 -0.92
N HIS A 68 -4.05 12.70 -1.75
CA HIS A 68 -4.02 12.84 -3.21
C HIS A 68 -4.81 14.05 -3.73
N VAL A 69 -5.98 14.35 -3.15
CA VAL A 69 -6.84 15.45 -3.58
C VAL A 69 -6.32 16.82 -3.15
N TRP A 70 -5.65 16.89 -2.00
CA TRP A 70 -5.01 18.11 -1.52
C TRP A 70 -3.49 18.13 -1.72
N ARG A 71 -2.95 17.28 -2.59
CA ARG A 71 -1.50 17.15 -2.83
C ARG A 71 -0.81 18.47 -3.18
N GLU A 72 -1.51 19.40 -3.84
CA GLU A 72 -0.98 20.71 -4.19
C GLU A 72 -0.90 21.68 -3.01
N LYS A 73 -1.65 21.41 -1.94
CA LYS A 73 -1.73 22.24 -0.73
C LYS A 73 -0.97 21.64 0.45
N ILE A 74 -0.71 20.33 0.44
CA ILE A 74 -0.01 19.64 1.53
C ILE A 74 1.49 19.78 1.27
N PRO A 75 2.21 20.59 2.05
CA PRO A 75 3.65 20.69 1.89
C PRO A 75 4.29 19.37 2.33
N VAL A 76 5.15 18.79 1.49
CA VAL A 76 5.84 17.55 1.83
C VAL A 76 7.04 17.88 2.73
N LEU A 77 6.76 17.99 4.02
CA LEU A 77 7.73 18.33 5.04
C LEU A 77 7.93 17.13 5.98
N PRO A 78 9.13 16.92 6.53
CA PRO A 78 9.38 15.88 7.53
C PRO A 78 8.83 16.25 8.91
N TRP A 79 8.56 17.54 9.17
CA TRP A 79 8.15 18.06 10.47
C TRP A 79 6.84 17.49 11.05
N PRO A 80 5.80 17.17 10.26
CA PRO A 80 4.60 16.51 10.77
C PRO A 80 4.94 15.22 11.52
N THR A 81 5.94 14.45 11.08
CA THR A 81 6.42 13.23 11.76
C THR A 81 6.87 13.51 13.19
N LEU A 82 7.52 14.65 13.45
CA LEU A 82 7.96 15.02 14.81
C LEU A 82 6.80 15.26 15.77
N ILE A 83 5.59 15.50 15.25
CA ILE A 83 4.39 15.72 16.05
C ILE A 83 3.57 14.42 16.14
N VAL A 84 3.29 13.77 15.01
CA VAL A 84 2.38 12.62 14.99
C VAL A 84 2.96 11.36 15.61
N LEU A 85 4.29 11.16 15.52
CA LEU A 85 4.96 9.98 16.08
C LEU A 85 4.93 9.98 17.62
N PRO A 86 5.34 11.05 18.33
CA PRO A 86 5.22 11.08 19.80
C PRO A 86 3.77 10.96 20.28
N VAL A 87 2.81 11.55 19.56
CA VAL A 87 1.39 11.44 19.92
C VAL A 87 0.91 10.00 19.78
N TRP A 88 1.28 9.31 18.69
CA TRP A 88 1.00 7.88 18.56
C TRP A 88 1.58 7.06 19.72
N ILE A 89 2.85 7.29 20.07
CA ILE A 89 3.52 6.59 21.18
C ILE A 89 2.76 6.86 22.50
N ALA A 90 2.39 8.12 22.77
CA ALA A 90 1.69 8.51 23.99
C ALA A 90 0.28 7.93 24.10
N LEU A 91 -0.39 7.66 22.97
CA LEU A 91 -1.73 7.08 22.95
C LEU A 91 -1.75 5.59 23.33
N GLY A 92 -0.64 4.86 23.18
CA GLY A 92 -0.55 3.45 23.58
C GLY A 92 -1.67 2.59 22.99
N SER A 93 -2.51 2.00 23.86
CA SER A 93 -3.64 1.13 23.47
C SER A 93 -4.94 1.88 23.16
N HIS A 94 -4.95 3.22 23.24
CA HIS A 94 -6.14 4.03 22.99
C HIS A 94 -6.64 3.84 21.53
N PRO A 95 -7.96 3.82 21.26
CA PRO A 95 -8.50 3.64 19.90
C PRO A 95 -7.97 4.62 18.86
N LEU A 96 -7.62 5.85 19.29
CA LEU A 96 -7.02 6.87 18.41
C LEU A 96 -5.59 6.54 17.98
N ALA A 97 -4.89 5.63 18.66
CA ALA A 97 -3.51 5.28 18.33
C ALA A 97 -3.40 4.85 16.85
N GLU A 98 -4.36 4.09 16.34
CA GLU A 98 -4.38 3.66 14.94
C GLU A 98 -4.46 4.82 13.93
N VAL A 99 -5.22 5.88 14.27
CA VAL A 99 -5.33 7.07 13.41
C VAL A 99 -3.99 7.80 13.35
N PHE A 100 -3.34 7.96 14.50
CA PHE A 100 -2.02 8.59 14.57
C PHE A 100 -0.91 7.71 14.00
N LEU A 101 -1.04 6.39 14.06
CA LEU A 101 -0.17 5.45 13.36
C LEU A 101 -0.26 5.65 11.85
N ASN A 102 -1.48 5.71 11.28
CA ASN A 102 -1.67 5.96 9.86
C ASN A 102 -1.08 7.31 9.42
N LEU A 103 -1.26 8.36 10.24
CA LEU A 103 -0.65 9.67 9.97
C LEU A 103 0.88 9.62 10.06
N THR A 104 1.43 8.87 11.02
CA THR A 104 2.87 8.68 11.20
C THR A 104 3.48 7.93 10.02
N LEU A 105 2.85 6.83 9.61
CA LEU A 105 3.30 6.05 8.45
C LEU A 105 3.21 6.88 7.18
N ALA A 106 2.12 7.62 6.98
CA ALA A 106 1.99 8.54 5.85
C ALA A 106 3.09 9.62 5.89
N SER A 107 3.29 10.29 7.03
CA SER A 107 4.27 11.37 7.14
C SER A 107 5.70 10.87 6.92
N ILE A 108 6.08 9.71 7.48
CA ILE A 108 7.38 9.06 7.23
C ILE A 108 7.51 8.69 5.76
N LEU A 109 6.49 8.07 5.17
CA LEU A 109 6.51 7.65 3.77
C LEU A 109 6.72 8.85 2.84
N PHE A 110 5.95 9.92 3.02
CA PHE A 110 6.10 11.14 2.22
C PHE A 110 7.44 11.85 2.49
N ALA A 111 7.89 11.88 3.74
CA ALA A 111 9.20 12.42 4.08
C ALA A 111 10.31 11.63 3.39
N VAL A 112 10.28 10.30 3.39
CA VAL A 112 11.32 9.49 2.74
C VAL A 112 11.22 9.57 1.21
N ALA A 113 10.01 9.48 0.66
CA ALA A 113 9.79 9.45 -0.79
C ALA A 113 10.12 10.79 -1.48
N PHE A 114 9.92 11.91 -0.78
CA PHE A 114 10.07 13.25 -1.34
C PHE A 114 11.06 14.14 -0.60
N ALA A 115 11.70 13.68 0.48
CA ALA A 115 12.90 14.35 0.94
C ALA A 115 13.83 14.38 -0.26
N GLY A 116 14.13 15.60 -0.72
CA GLY A 116 15.21 15.85 -1.67
C GLY A 116 16.52 15.49 -0.99
N LEU A 117 16.74 14.20 -0.75
CA LEU A 117 17.95 13.56 -0.29
C LEU A 117 18.94 13.63 -1.46
N GLY A 118 19.27 14.84 -1.93
CA GLY A 118 20.03 15.11 -3.16
C GLY A 118 21.43 14.50 -3.21
N ARG A 119 21.82 13.73 -2.18
CA ARG A 119 23.07 12.96 -2.06
C ARG A 119 22.87 11.48 -1.77
N TRP A 120 21.68 11.01 -1.39
CA TRP A 120 21.40 9.58 -1.31
C TRP A 120 20.78 9.09 -2.62
N PRO A 121 21.19 7.92 -3.12
CA PRO A 121 20.51 7.29 -4.24
C PRO A 121 19.11 6.92 -3.76
N THR A 122 18.14 7.80 -4.00
CA THR A 122 16.71 7.66 -3.64
C THR A 122 15.99 6.56 -4.44
N GLY A 123 16.69 5.49 -4.82
CA GLY A 123 16.14 4.42 -5.64
C GLY A 123 15.78 4.80 -7.06
N ALA A 124 15.89 6.08 -7.46
CA ALA A 124 15.65 6.53 -8.85
C ALA A 124 16.59 5.89 -9.88
N ARG A 125 17.68 5.26 -9.43
CA ARG A 125 18.60 4.44 -10.24
C ARG A 125 18.50 2.94 -9.95
N LEU A 126 17.69 2.53 -8.98
CA LEU A 126 17.46 1.10 -8.73
C LEU A 126 16.63 0.56 -9.91
N PRO A 127 16.98 -0.64 -10.42
CA PRO A 127 16.11 -1.33 -11.36
C PRO A 127 14.75 -1.62 -10.71
N ASP A 128 13.75 -1.96 -11.51
CA ASP A 128 12.37 -2.16 -11.04
C ASP A 128 12.20 -3.47 -10.25
N TRP A 129 12.78 -3.50 -9.04
CA TRP A 129 12.69 -4.63 -8.11
C TRP A 129 11.34 -4.71 -7.42
N SER A 130 10.48 -3.70 -7.59
CA SER A 130 9.22 -3.56 -6.84
C SER A 130 8.32 -4.79 -7.02
N TYR A 131 8.28 -5.33 -8.23
CA TYR A 131 7.52 -6.53 -8.56
C TYR A 131 8.09 -7.78 -7.89
N GLY A 132 9.41 -7.98 -7.97
CA GLY A 132 10.10 -9.05 -7.25
C GLY A 132 9.86 -8.97 -5.74
N ILE A 133 9.94 -7.79 -5.15
CA ILE A 133 9.70 -7.59 -3.71
C ILE A 133 8.27 -8.01 -3.37
N TYR A 134 7.30 -7.57 -4.17
CA TYR A 134 5.89 -7.92 -4.00
C TYR A 134 5.63 -9.44 -4.02
N ILE A 135 6.29 -10.18 -4.90
CA ILE A 135 6.12 -11.65 -4.99
C ILE A 135 6.85 -12.35 -3.83
N TRP A 136 8.10 -11.96 -3.59
CA TRP A 136 9.01 -12.77 -2.77
C TRP A 136 8.98 -12.45 -1.28
N HIS A 137 8.49 -11.26 -0.87
CA HIS A 137 8.54 -10.88 0.55
C HIS A 137 7.79 -11.88 1.44
N TYR A 138 6.60 -12.33 1.04
CA TYR A 138 5.77 -13.20 1.87
C TYR A 138 6.35 -14.62 1.98
N PRO A 139 6.70 -15.32 0.88
CA PRO A 139 7.40 -16.60 0.96
C PRO A 139 8.67 -16.55 1.82
N VAL A 140 9.48 -15.50 1.67
CA VAL A 140 10.70 -15.32 2.48
C VAL A 140 10.36 -15.20 3.96
N MET A 141 9.38 -14.39 4.33
CA MET A 141 8.90 -14.29 5.72
C MET A 141 8.40 -15.65 6.25
N GLN A 142 7.69 -16.43 5.44
CA GLN A 142 7.24 -17.77 5.83
C GLN A 142 8.41 -18.74 6.03
N VAL A 143 9.45 -18.67 5.21
CA VAL A 143 10.67 -19.48 5.39
C VAL A 143 11.37 -19.10 6.70
N VAL A 144 11.50 -17.80 7.01
CA VAL A 144 12.07 -17.35 8.28
C VAL A 144 11.26 -17.89 9.46
N LEU A 145 9.93 -17.76 9.44
CA LEU A 145 9.05 -18.25 10.51
C LEU A 145 9.00 -19.78 10.59
N TYR A 146 9.25 -20.49 9.50
CA TYR A 146 9.35 -21.94 9.51
C TYR A 146 10.61 -22.41 10.26
N TRP A 147 11.75 -21.76 10.03
CA TRP A 147 13.03 -22.13 10.66
C TRP A 147 13.24 -21.50 12.02
N TYR A 148 12.65 -20.33 12.27
CA TYR A 148 12.68 -19.63 13.54
C TYR A 148 11.26 -19.20 13.95
N PRO A 149 10.44 -20.15 14.47
CA PRO A 149 9.03 -19.88 14.80
C PRO A 149 8.81 -18.87 15.91
N ALA A 150 9.83 -18.65 16.76
CA ALA A 150 9.79 -17.69 17.86
C ALA A 150 10.25 -16.28 17.43
N ALA A 151 10.58 -16.07 16.15
CA ALA A 151 11.06 -14.80 15.64
C ALA A 151 10.04 -13.68 15.90
N ASP A 152 10.48 -12.61 16.56
CA ASP A 152 9.67 -11.40 16.72
C ASP A 152 9.58 -10.61 15.39
N PRO A 153 8.68 -9.62 15.28
CA PRO A 153 8.52 -8.86 14.03
C PRO A 153 9.79 -8.15 13.54
N LEU A 154 10.66 -7.72 14.44
CA LEU A 154 11.92 -7.06 14.08
C LEU A 154 12.93 -8.10 13.56
N GLU A 155 13.02 -9.26 14.20
CA GLU A 155 13.86 -10.37 13.73
C GLU A 155 13.40 -10.84 12.34
N VAL A 156 12.10 -11.03 12.14
CA VAL A 156 11.54 -11.38 10.82
C VAL A 156 11.90 -10.32 9.79
N ALA A 157 11.81 -9.03 10.11
CA ALA A 157 12.20 -7.95 9.21
C ALA A 157 13.70 -7.97 8.88
N ILE A 158 14.57 -8.12 9.90
CA ILE A 158 16.03 -8.17 9.75
C ILE A 158 16.45 -9.31 8.83
N TYR A 159 15.83 -10.48 8.94
CA TYR A 159 16.15 -11.62 8.07
C TYR A 159 15.49 -11.51 6.70
N SER A 160 14.20 -11.12 6.64
CA SER A 160 13.43 -11.21 5.40
C SER A 160 13.76 -10.09 4.41
N ILE A 161 14.03 -8.87 4.88
CA ILE A 161 14.34 -7.73 4.00
C ILE A 161 15.56 -8.00 3.12
N PRO A 162 16.75 -8.33 3.64
CA PRO A 162 17.93 -8.54 2.79
C PRO A 162 17.74 -9.70 1.83
N VAL A 163 17.15 -10.82 2.27
CA VAL A 163 16.90 -11.99 1.43
C VAL A 163 15.90 -11.66 0.31
N THR A 164 14.81 -10.95 0.63
CA THR A 164 13.83 -10.50 -0.36
C THR A 164 14.46 -9.60 -1.41
N LEU A 165 15.29 -8.63 -1.00
CA LEU A 165 15.98 -7.73 -1.92
C LEU A 165 16.93 -8.48 -2.87
N LEU A 166 17.69 -9.45 -2.35
CA LEU A 166 18.59 -10.28 -3.16
C LEU A 166 17.81 -11.11 -4.20
N ILE A 167 16.75 -11.79 -3.78
CA ILE A 167 15.91 -12.59 -4.68
C ILE A 167 15.22 -11.70 -5.71
N SER A 168 14.75 -10.52 -5.30
CA SER A 168 14.11 -9.55 -6.20
C SER A 168 15.08 -9.01 -7.25
N ALA A 169 16.33 -8.71 -6.85
CA ALA A 169 17.37 -8.27 -7.77
C ALA A 169 17.74 -9.37 -8.78
N ALA A 170 17.80 -10.63 -8.32
CA ALA A 170 18.03 -11.80 -9.18
C ALA A 170 16.85 -12.03 -10.15
N SER A 171 15.61 -11.99 -9.64
CA SER A 171 14.37 -12.11 -10.44
C SER A 171 14.32 -11.04 -11.53
N TRP A 172 14.60 -9.80 -11.18
CA TRP A 172 14.66 -8.71 -12.15
C TRP A 172 15.68 -8.98 -13.26
N SER A 173 16.90 -9.40 -12.87
CA SER A 173 18.01 -9.55 -13.80
C SER A 173 17.84 -10.73 -14.75
N TRP A 174 17.28 -11.85 -14.26
CA TRP A 174 17.23 -13.11 -15.00
C TRP A 174 15.86 -13.44 -15.59
N ILE A 175 14.77 -12.88 -15.04
CA ILE A 175 13.41 -13.22 -15.43
C ILE A 175 12.72 -11.97 -16.01
N GLU A 176 12.53 -10.94 -15.18
CA GLU A 176 11.61 -9.85 -15.51
C GLU A 176 12.15 -8.96 -16.63
N LYS A 177 13.41 -8.52 -16.55
CA LYS A 177 14.03 -7.68 -17.57
C LYS A 177 14.07 -8.37 -18.95
N PRO A 178 14.50 -9.65 -19.07
CA PRO A 178 14.38 -10.39 -20.33
C PRO A 178 12.94 -10.53 -20.84
N SER A 179 11.99 -10.86 -19.97
CA SER A 179 10.58 -11.00 -20.37
C SER A 179 9.98 -9.70 -20.90
N LEU A 180 10.30 -8.56 -20.26
CA LEU A 180 9.82 -7.25 -20.71
C LEU A 180 10.41 -6.82 -22.06
N ALA A 181 11.65 -7.20 -22.37
CA ALA A 181 12.25 -6.92 -23.67
C ALA A 181 11.49 -7.59 -24.84
N GLY A 182 10.88 -8.76 -24.60
CA GLY A 182 10.06 -9.48 -25.57
C GLY A 182 8.64 -8.93 -25.78
N LYS A 183 8.15 -8.06 -24.87
CA LYS A 183 6.75 -7.60 -24.84
C LYS A 183 6.32 -6.91 -26.13
N ALA A 184 7.17 -6.07 -26.71
CA ALA A 184 6.86 -5.32 -27.94
C ALA A 184 6.71 -6.23 -29.16
N GLY A 185 7.49 -7.32 -29.24
CA GLY A 185 7.39 -8.30 -30.33
C GLY A 185 6.09 -9.09 -30.25
N LEU A 186 5.78 -9.62 -29.06
CA LEU A 186 4.55 -10.37 -28.83
C LEU A 186 3.29 -9.52 -29.03
N GLY A 187 3.30 -8.27 -28.57
CA GLY A 187 2.19 -7.33 -28.76
C GLY A 187 1.87 -7.09 -30.24
N ARG A 188 2.90 -6.85 -31.07
CA ARG A 188 2.72 -6.68 -32.52
C ARG A 188 2.18 -7.96 -33.19
N TRP A 189 2.66 -9.13 -32.78
CA TRP A 189 2.17 -10.40 -33.30
C TRP A 189 0.68 -10.61 -32.96
N LEU A 190 0.28 -10.35 -31.71
CA LEU A 190 -1.11 -10.44 -31.28
C LEU A 190 -2.01 -9.46 -32.04
N GLU A 191 -1.59 -8.19 -32.20
CA GLU A 191 -2.37 -7.20 -32.98
C GLU A 191 -2.63 -7.65 -34.42
N LEU A 192 -1.63 -8.25 -35.06
CA LEU A 192 -1.77 -8.78 -36.42
C LEU A 192 -2.71 -9.98 -36.47
N ALA A 193 -2.57 -10.93 -35.53
CA ALA A 193 -3.44 -12.09 -35.42
C ALA A 193 -4.92 -11.69 -35.21
N PHE A 194 -5.18 -10.71 -34.33
CA PHE A 194 -6.55 -10.24 -34.05
C PHE A 194 -7.13 -9.35 -35.16
N LYS A 195 -6.32 -8.56 -35.88
CA LYS A 195 -6.79 -7.83 -37.07
C LYS A 195 -7.21 -8.77 -38.20
N GLY A 196 -6.51 -9.90 -38.38
CA GLY A 196 -6.86 -10.92 -39.38
C GLY A 196 -8.16 -11.69 -39.07
N MET A 197 -8.66 -11.63 -37.85
CA MET A 197 -9.89 -12.31 -37.41
C MET A 197 -11.14 -11.42 -37.41
N ARG A 198 -11.04 -10.13 -37.74
CA ARG A 198 -12.23 -9.29 -37.90
C ARG A 198 -12.89 -9.60 -39.25
N PRO A 199 -14.16 -10.04 -39.29
CA PRO A 199 -14.86 -10.18 -40.56
C PRO A 199 -14.89 -8.83 -41.27
N SER A 200 -14.55 -8.82 -42.56
CA SER A 200 -14.73 -7.66 -43.44
C SER A 200 -16.19 -7.21 -43.40
N PRO A 201 -16.46 -5.88 -43.41
CA PRO A 201 -17.80 -5.31 -43.33
C PRO A 201 -18.70 -5.76 -44.48
#